data_AF-A0A8J9WQ22-F1
#
_entry.id   AF-A0A8J9WQ22-F1
#
_cell.length_a   1.000
_cell.length_b   1.000
_cell.length_c   1.000
_cell.angle_alpha   90.00
_cell.angle_beta   90.00
_cell.angle_gamma   90.00
#
_symmetry.space_group_name_H-M   'P 1'
#
loop_
_entity.id
_entity.type
_entity.pdbx_description
1 polymer ?
#
loop_
_entity_poly.entity_id
_entity_poly.type
_entity_poly.pdbx_seq_one_letter_code
_entity_poly.pdbx_strand_id
1 'polypeptide(L)'
;MSPACHTRLYEMRASFQGISVREFARTSCINPLSSTRTAQKQLQRRQIGVLGAALAAESYTWDYSNDTQDSRSISADSAATEYFNCFNNRDVGGMLSLLAEDCDYCNYGFQGHPCDKQGVERVLLSMLMNLPEGYRIVIDNYAGGNASSVGLIWHAELNGIRVPNGQGMTFMKTNERGLFNYIRDAPEHTVKANVEALPALNMAASVLSRVATILPPGSLNGIVQEAPYLVDSNMRQTGTPYTPVQETPESVPRLRLELKKALAEREALERRLKQVLSRQATSVGSASSRSQPGAPQLRAMGAGIPRDASASSRPVRAASAGPSTPSTPQSSGQQQAGAAASADQLVPDLTGVWIKDTEASDLASYERALDMMGLNGLQKTTALRLIEGLEIKKQGSKITVQFLTVVPFFKVTEEFNTIGETSMARRDLRSGQQTARAAYTPEGLKINIRWGAPYACTVNDLYQLQSPNTLLVTSEITVGGRAETTLQVYHKRDRWQPRFTFGTGLFGG
;
A
#
# COMPACT_ATOMS: atom_id res chain seq x y z
N MET A 1 48.05 -31.06 -70.28
CA MET A 1 48.70 -30.57 -69.06
C MET A 1 47.99 -29.29 -68.63
N SER A 2 47.28 -29.32 -67.51
CA SER A 2 46.58 -28.18 -66.89
C SER A 2 46.53 -28.46 -65.37
N PRO A 3 46.89 -27.51 -64.49
CA PRO A 3 46.99 -27.78 -63.06
C PRO A 3 45.69 -27.44 -62.31
N ALA A 4 45.49 -28.21 -61.24
CA ALA A 4 44.30 -28.28 -60.41
C ALA A 4 44.10 -27.06 -59.48
N CYS A 5 42.82 -26.78 -59.21
CA CYS A 5 42.32 -25.83 -58.24
C CYS A 5 42.14 -26.53 -56.88
N HIS A 6 42.82 -26.06 -55.82
CA HIS A 6 42.62 -26.49 -54.43
C HIS A 6 42.09 -25.32 -53.61
N THR A 7 40.80 -25.39 -53.23
CA THR A 7 40.17 -24.45 -52.30
C THR A 7 40.40 -24.93 -50.86
N ARG A 8 41.07 -24.11 -50.04
CA ARG A 8 41.18 -24.27 -48.58
C ARG A 8 39.85 -23.87 -47.92
N LEU A 9 39.29 -24.75 -47.09
CA LEU A 9 38.21 -24.43 -46.15
C LEU A 9 38.80 -24.02 -44.80
N TYR A 10 38.40 -22.85 -44.30
CA TYR A 10 38.66 -22.37 -42.94
C TYR A 10 37.73 -23.11 -41.96
N GLU A 11 38.29 -23.79 -40.95
CA GLU A 11 37.54 -24.24 -39.78
C GLU A 11 37.48 -23.11 -38.73
N MET A 12 36.29 -22.57 -38.48
CA MET A 12 36.00 -21.74 -37.31
C MET A 12 35.50 -22.65 -36.17
N ARG A 13 36.27 -22.74 -35.08
CA ARG A 13 35.85 -23.38 -33.82
C ARG A 13 34.99 -22.41 -33.02
N ALA A 14 33.72 -22.76 -32.81
CA ALA A 14 32.90 -22.20 -31.75
C ALA A 14 32.88 -23.19 -30.57
N SER A 15 33.47 -22.81 -29.45
CA SER A 15 33.46 -23.58 -28.21
C SER A 15 32.47 -22.97 -27.21
N PHE A 16 31.41 -23.70 -26.87
CA PHE A 16 30.66 -23.52 -25.63
C PHE A 16 30.68 -24.85 -24.88
N GLN A 17 31.29 -24.84 -23.69
CA GLN A 17 31.40 -25.97 -22.74
C GLN A 17 32.00 -27.30 -23.24
N GLY A 18 32.90 -27.30 -24.23
CA GLY A 18 33.73 -28.48 -24.53
C GLY A 18 32.99 -29.75 -24.97
N ILE A 19 31.66 -29.71 -25.13
CA ILE A 19 30.87 -30.82 -25.65
C ILE A 19 30.95 -30.75 -27.17
N SER A 20 31.55 -31.76 -27.79
CA SER A 20 31.60 -31.84 -29.24
C SER A 20 30.18 -31.97 -29.81
N VAL A 21 29.93 -31.43 -31.01
CA VAL A 21 28.63 -31.59 -31.72
C VAL A 21 28.23 -33.07 -31.85
N ARG A 22 29.22 -33.98 -31.89
CA ARG A 22 29.01 -35.43 -31.87
C ARG A 22 28.48 -35.96 -30.54
N GLU A 23 28.89 -35.40 -29.41
CA GLU A 23 28.38 -35.79 -28.09
C GLU A 23 26.96 -35.27 -27.84
N PHE A 24 26.65 -34.06 -28.31
CA PHE A 24 25.30 -33.50 -28.23
C PHE A 24 24.30 -34.33 -29.07
N ALA A 25 24.70 -34.78 -30.26
CA ALA A 25 23.86 -35.63 -31.11
C ALA A 25 23.64 -37.03 -30.54
N ARG A 26 24.61 -37.59 -29.79
CA ARG A 26 24.49 -38.91 -29.14
C ARG A 26 23.46 -38.94 -28.01
N THR A 27 23.28 -37.82 -27.30
CA THR A 27 22.38 -37.75 -26.14
C THR A 27 20.95 -37.38 -26.50
N SER A 28 20.70 -36.89 -27.72
CA SER A 28 19.41 -36.26 -28.05
C SER A 28 18.54 -37.04 -29.04
N CYS A 29 18.91 -38.23 -29.53
CA CYS A 29 18.11 -39.04 -30.46
C CYS A 29 17.51 -38.27 -31.66
N ILE A 30 18.16 -37.18 -32.09
CA ILE A 30 17.71 -36.33 -33.21
C ILE A 30 18.69 -36.46 -34.37
N ASN A 31 18.13 -36.57 -35.57
CA ASN A 31 18.85 -36.75 -36.82
C ASN A 31 19.85 -35.58 -37.05
N PRO A 32 21.16 -35.82 -37.32
CA PRO A 32 22.19 -34.77 -37.32
C PRO A 32 21.92 -33.60 -38.28
N LEU A 33 21.21 -33.86 -39.37
CA LEU A 33 20.90 -32.89 -40.42
C LEU A 33 19.82 -31.85 -40.03
N SER A 34 19.01 -32.10 -38.99
CA SER A 34 18.02 -31.12 -38.50
C SER A 34 18.62 -30.15 -37.47
N SER A 35 19.66 -30.57 -36.74
CA SER A 35 20.32 -29.75 -35.71
C SER A 35 21.08 -28.55 -36.31
N THR A 36 21.76 -28.74 -37.45
CA THR A 36 22.53 -27.69 -38.13
C THR A 36 21.63 -26.63 -38.76
N ARG A 37 20.50 -27.00 -39.36
CA ARG A 37 19.51 -26.04 -39.89
C ARG A 37 18.87 -25.18 -38.78
N THR A 38 18.69 -25.74 -37.60
CA THR A 38 18.04 -25.03 -36.47
C THR A 38 19.02 -24.05 -35.81
N ALA A 39 20.28 -24.46 -35.63
CA ALA A 39 21.35 -23.58 -35.13
C ALA A 39 21.66 -22.43 -36.10
N GLN A 40 21.67 -22.69 -37.42
CA GLN A 40 21.93 -21.69 -38.45
C GLN A 40 20.78 -20.67 -38.58
N LYS A 41 19.51 -21.10 -38.41
CA LYS A 41 18.36 -20.19 -38.33
C LYS A 41 18.37 -19.30 -37.07
N GLN A 42 18.83 -19.80 -35.93
CA GLN A 42 18.96 -18.99 -34.71
C GLN A 42 20.08 -17.94 -34.81
N LEU A 43 21.20 -18.29 -35.45
CA LEU A 43 22.30 -17.34 -35.71
C LEU A 43 21.90 -16.25 -36.71
N GLN A 44 21.19 -16.58 -37.79
CA GLN A 44 20.66 -15.58 -38.74
C GLN A 44 19.65 -14.62 -38.09
N ARG A 45 18.78 -15.11 -37.19
CA ARG A 45 17.84 -14.26 -36.46
C ARG A 45 18.54 -13.29 -35.50
N ARG A 46 19.68 -13.68 -34.91
CA ARG A 46 20.49 -12.79 -34.06
C ARG A 46 21.25 -11.72 -34.87
N GLN A 47 21.80 -12.07 -36.04
CA GLN A 47 22.49 -11.10 -36.89
C GLN A 47 21.56 -10.03 -37.48
N ILE A 48 20.31 -10.39 -37.81
CA ILE A 48 19.31 -9.44 -38.30
C ILE A 48 18.83 -8.49 -37.18
N GLY A 49 18.78 -8.96 -35.92
CA GLY A 49 18.46 -8.10 -34.77
C GLY A 49 19.56 -7.10 -34.41
N VAL A 50 20.83 -7.49 -34.57
CA VAL A 50 21.99 -6.63 -34.26
C VAL A 50 22.17 -5.52 -35.32
N LEU A 51 21.84 -5.77 -36.59
CA LEU A 51 21.86 -4.72 -37.63
C LEU A 51 20.69 -3.73 -37.52
N GLY A 52 19.55 -4.14 -36.95
CA GLY A 52 18.41 -3.24 -36.71
C GLY A 52 18.63 -2.25 -35.56
N ALA A 53 19.39 -2.64 -34.53
CA ALA A 53 19.71 -1.78 -33.39
C ALA A 53 20.78 -0.72 -33.72
N ALA A 54 21.65 -0.97 -34.70
CA ALA A 54 22.73 -0.05 -35.10
C ALA A 54 22.25 1.16 -35.91
N LEU A 55 21.01 1.18 -36.40
CA LEU A 55 20.47 2.27 -37.25
C LEU A 55 19.54 3.24 -36.50
N ALA A 56 19.26 3.02 -35.22
CA ALA A 56 18.32 3.84 -34.43
C ALA A 56 18.98 4.79 -33.42
N ALA A 57 20.32 4.89 -33.43
CA ALA A 57 21.07 5.72 -32.49
C ALA A 57 21.68 6.94 -33.20
N GLU A 58 20.85 7.87 -33.67
CA GLU A 58 21.28 9.22 -34.02
C GLU A 58 20.42 10.27 -33.30
N SER A 59 21.12 11.15 -32.57
CA SER A 59 20.70 12.43 -31.98
C SER A 59 19.88 12.41 -30.67
N TYR A 60 20.58 12.32 -29.53
CA TYR A 60 20.26 13.15 -28.34
C TYR A 60 21.55 13.30 -27.52
N THR A 61 22.25 14.41 -27.69
CA THR A 61 23.46 14.75 -26.92
C THR A 61 23.07 15.49 -25.65
N TRP A 62 23.21 14.84 -24.49
CA TRP A 62 23.35 15.51 -23.20
C TRP A 62 24.84 15.73 -22.95
N ASP A 63 25.24 16.99 -22.84
CA ASP A 63 26.59 17.41 -22.50
C ASP A 63 26.82 17.20 -21.00
N TYR A 64 27.24 15.99 -20.61
CA TYR A 64 27.91 15.76 -19.34
C TYR A 64 29.40 15.80 -19.60
N SER A 65 30.05 16.82 -19.06
CA SER A 65 31.50 16.95 -18.99
C SER A 65 32.14 15.64 -18.56
N ASN A 66 32.90 15.02 -19.46
CA ASN A 66 33.74 13.86 -19.22
C ASN A 66 34.86 14.24 -18.23
N ASP A 67 34.56 14.20 -16.94
CA ASP A 67 35.60 13.99 -15.93
C ASP A 67 36.03 12.53 -16.03
N THR A 68 37.29 12.36 -16.41
CA THR A 68 37.99 11.08 -16.50
C THR A 68 38.18 10.54 -15.08
N GLN A 69 37.14 9.93 -14.52
CA GLN A 69 37.21 9.25 -13.23
C GLN A 69 38.05 7.98 -13.33
N ASP A 70 39.13 7.96 -12.53
CA ASP A 70 39.91 6.80 -12.16
C ASP A 70 38.99 5.62 -11.80
N SER A 71 39.04 4.56 -12.61
CA SER A 71 38.18 3.39 -12.54
C SER A 71 38.57 2.45 -11.39
N ARG A 72 38.37 2.88 -10.15
CA ARG A 72 38.22 1.92 -9.05
C ARG A 72 36.91 1.18 -9.28
N SER A 73 36.99 0.00 -9.88
CA SER A 73 35.85 -0.90 -10.02
C SER A 73 35.34 -1.26 -8.62
N ILE A 74 34.25 -0.63 -8.20
CA ILE A 74 33.55 -1.00 -6.97
C ILE A 74 33.04 -2.44 -7.17
N SER A 75 33.30 -3.31 -6.20
CA SER A 75 32.80 -4.68 -6.25
C SER A 75 31.28 -4.71 -6.10
N ALA A 76 30.61 -5.69 -6.71
CA ALA A 76 29.15 -5.77 -6.70
C ALA A 76 28.55 -5.81 -5.28
N ASP A 77 29.21 -6.45 -4.33
CA ASP A 77 28.82 -6.49 -2.90
C ASP A 77 28.91 -5.12 -2.23
N SER A 78 29.97 -4.34 -2.52
CA SER A 78 30.10 -2.96 -2.01
C SER A 78 29.00 -2.07 -2.58
N ALA A 79 28.75 -2.15 -3.90
CA ALA A 79 27.68 -1.40 -4.55
C ALA A 79 26.28 -1.80 -4.01
N ALA A 80 26.06 -3.08 -3.71
CA ALA A 80 24.78 -3.55 -3.19
C ALA A 80 24.54 -3.06 -1.76
N THR A 81 25.59 -3.06 -0.94
CA THR A 81 25.54 -2.48 0.41
C THR A 81 25.17 -1.01 0.36
N GLU A 82 25.79 -0.25 -0.56
CA GLU A 82 25.47 1.16 -0.74
C GLU A 82 24.05 1.38 -1.27
N TYR A 83 23.56 0.51 -2.15
CA TYR A 83 22.18 0.56 -2.64
C TYR A 83 21.17 0.42 -1.50
N PHE A 84 21.35 -0.56 -0.60
CA PHE A 84 20.46 -0.74 0.55
C PHE A 84 20.65 0.34 1.63
N ASN A 85 21.85 0.91 1.77
CA ASN A 85 22.06 2.10 2.60
C ASN A 85 21.26 3.29 2.07
N CYS A 86 21.32 3.55 0.77
CA CYS A 86 20.50 4.58 0.11
C CYS A 86 19.01 4.30 0.33
N PHE A 87 18.55 3.06 0.16
CA PHE A 87 17.16 2.67 0.43
C PHE A 87 16.74 2.98 1.88
N ASN A 88 17.56 2.56 2.86
CA ASN A 88 17.30 2.77 4.28
C ASN A 88 17.31 4.26 4.67
N ASN A 89 18.14 5.06 4.01
CA ASN A 89 18.20 6.51 4.16
C ASN A 89 17.16 7.26 3.32
N ARG A 90 16.33 6.54 2.55
CA ARG A 90 15.33 7.09 1.61
C ARG A 90 15.95 7.99 0.53
N ASP A 91 17.21 7.74 0.19
CA ASP A 91 17.94 8.47 -0.85
C ASP A 91 17.76 7.81 -2.21
N VAL A 92 16.68 8.18 -2.90
CA VAL A 92 16.40 7.70 -4.26
C VAL A 92 17.48 8.17 -5.24
N GLY A 93 18.06 9.35 -5.06
CA GLY A 93 19.12 9.87 -5.92
C GLY A 93 20.36 8.98 -5.87
N GLY A 94 20.79 8.62 -4.66
CA GLY A 94 21.86 7.67 -4.40
C GLY A 94 21.57 6.30 -5.03
N MET A 95 20.36 5.75 -4.83
CA MET A 95 19.97 4.48 -5.46
C MET A 95 20.08 4.53 -6.98
N LEU A 96 19.51 5.56 -7.61
CA LEU A 96 19.52 5.72 -9.07
C LEU A 96 20.92 5.97 -9.64
N SER A 97 21.82 6.58 -8.87
CA SER A 97 23.21 6.77 -9.28
C SER A 97 23.97 5.46 -9.42
N LEU A 98 23.53 4.40 -8.71
CA LEU A 98 24.09 3.05 -8.79
C LEU A 98 23.47 2.22 -9.93
N LEU A 99 22.43 2.72 -10.60
CA LEU A 99 21.75 2.02 -11.69
C LEU A 99 22.25 2.50 -13.06
N ALA A 100 22.49 1.54 -13.94
CA ALA A 100 22.66 1.80 -15.36
C ALA A 100 21.35 2.33 -15.97
N GLU A 101 21.43 3.09 -17.05
CA GLU A 101 20.25 3.63 -17.74
C GLU A 101 19.33 2.51 -18.28
N ASP A 102 19.94 1.40 -18.69
CA ASP A 102 19.29 0.19 -19.20
C ASP A 102 19.03 -0.87 -18.12
N CYS A 103 18.94 -0.48 -16.85
CA CYS A 103 18.75 -1.41 -15.75
C CYS A 103 17.44 -2.20 -15.87
N ASP A 104 17.56 -3.52 -15.97
CA ASP A 104 16.44 -4.46 -15.90
C ASP A 104 16.12 -4.76 -14.42
N TYR A 105 15.16 -4.03 -13.86
CA TYR A 105 14.70 -4.21 -12.49
C TYR A 105 13.38 -4.98 -12.46
N CYS A 106 13.31 -6.01 -11.63
CA CYS A 106 12.07 -6.70 -11.35
C CYS A 106 11.98 -7.03 -9.86
N ASN A 107 10.80 -6.80 -9.30
CA ASN A 107 10.49 -7.15 -7.93
C ASN A 107 9.26 -8.07 -7.94
N TYR A 108 9.46 -9.33 -7.56
CA TYR A 108 8.44 -10.37 -7.59
C TYR A 108 7.35 -10.19 -6.53
N GLY A 109 7.49 -9.19 -5.65
CA GLY A 109 6.41 -8.76 -4.76
C GLY A 109 5.31 -7.96 -5.46
N PHE A 110 5.56 -7.47 -6.68
CA PHE A 110 4.62 -6.63 -7.42
C PHE A 110 4.34 -7.20 -8.82
N GLN A 111 3.18 -6.83 -9.38
CA GLN A 111 2.89 -7.06 -10.79
C GLN A 111 3.49 -5.93 -11.63
N GLY A 112 4.07 -6.27 -12.78
CA GLY A 112 4.73 -5.32 -13.69
C GLY A 112 6.24 -5.29 -13.49
N HIS A 113 6.99 -5.05 -14.56
CA HIS A 113 8.46 -5.01 -14.55
C HIS A 113 8.87 -3.69 -15.21
N PRO A 114 9.37 -2.70 -14.46
CA PRO A 114 9.90 -1.49 -15.09
C PRO A 114 11.15 -1.86 -15.91
N CYS A 115 11.12 -1.54 -17.20
CA CYS A 115 12.22 -1.86 -18.12
C CYS A 115 13.23 -0.71 -18.29
N ASP A 116 13.04 0.41 -17.58
CA ASP A 116 13.88 1.61 -17.69
C ASP A 116 14.09 2.29 -16.33
N LYS A 117 15.16 3.10 -16.24
CA LYS A 117 15.54 3.80 -15.00
C LYS A 117 14.44 4.72 -14.46
N GLN A 118 13.62 5.32 -15.32
CA GLN A 118 12.48 6.15 -14.91
C GLN A 118 11.34 5.33 -14.30
N GLY A 119 11.05 4.14 -14.85
CA GLY A 119 10.14 3.17 -14.27
C GLY A 119 10.63 2.72 -12.91
N VAL A 120 11.93 2.43 -12.77
CA VAL A 120 12.53 2.07 -11.48
C VAL A 120 12.41 3.20 -10.47
N GLU A 121 12.71 4.45 -10.86
CA GLU A 121 12.54 5.63 -10.01
C GLU A 121 11.11 5.72 -9.47
N ARG A 122 10.09 5.57 -10.33
CA ARG A 122 8.69 5.62 -9.91
C ARG A 122 8.34 4.51 -8.92
N VAL A 123 8.81 3.30 -9.15
CA VAL A 123 8.59 2.17 -8.23
C VAL A 123 9.27 2.42 -6.88
N LEU A 124 10.53 2.84 -6.88
CA LEU A 124 11.29 3.12 -5.66
C LEU A 124 10.66 4.26 -4.86
N LEU A 125 10.25 5.35 -5.51
CA LEU A 125 9.54 6.45 -4.86
C LEU A 125 8.23 5.97 -4.24
N SER A 126 7.44 5.21 -4.99
CA SER A 126 6.18 4.64 -4.49
C SER A 126 6.43 3.74 -3.28
N MET A 127 7.43 2.86 -3.32
CA MET A 127 7.79 2.00 -2.19
C MET A 127 8.18 2.84 -0.97
N LEU A 128 9.14 3.75 -1.10
CA LEU A 128 9.64 4.53 0.03
C LEU A 128 8.57 5.45 0.63
N MET A 129 7.68 6.04 -0.18
CA MET A 129 6.57 6.86 0.32
C MET A 129 5.56 6.08 1.15
N ASN A 130 5.42 4.77 0.91
CA ASN A 130 4.45 3.92 1.60
C ASN A 130 5.05 3.15 2.79
N LEU A 131 6.38 3.10 2.92
CA LEU A 131 7.05 2.46 4.05
C LEU A 131 7.09 3.39 5.28
N PRO A 132 6.92 2.88 6.52
CA PRO A 132 7.11 3.66 7.75
C PRO A 132 8.55 4.19 7.92
N GLU A 133 8.75 5.29 8.64
CA GLU A 133 10.08 5.94 8.79
C GLU A 133 11.15 5.00 9.36
N GLY A 134 10.82 4.16 10.34
CA GLY A 134 11.74 3.20 10.93
C GLY A 134 11.89 1.88 10.17
N TYR A 135 11.30 1.76 8.97
CA TYR A 135 11.44 0.58 8.13
C TYR A 135 12.83 0.56 7.47
N ARG A 136 13.56 -0.54 7.63
CA ARG A 136 14.87 -0.75 7.01
C ARG A 136 15.04 -2.18 6.54
N ILE A 137 15.86 -2.37 5.52
CA ILE A 137 16.36 -3.67 5.06
C ILE A 137 17.74 -3.90 5.66
N VAL A 138 17.91 -5.03 6.34
CA VAL A 138 19.17 -5.48 6.92
C VAL A 138 19.67 -6.66 6.09
N ILE A 139 20.88 -6.55 5.56
CA ILE A 139 21.53 -7.62 4.82
C ILE A 139 22.05 -8.66 5.82
N ASP A 140 21.56 -9.90 5.70
CA ASP A 140 21.97 -11.01 6.55
C ASP A 140 23.25 -11.67 6.02
N ASN A 141 23.31 -11.88 4.70
CA ASN A 141 24.44 -12.57 4.07
C ASN A 141 24.54 -12.23 2.58
N TYR A 142 25.73 -12.41 2.03
CA TYR A 142 26.02 -12.32 0.60
C TYR A 142 26.30 -13.71 0.03
N ALA A 143 25.82 -13.96 -1.19
CA ALA A 143 26.03 -15.16 -1.97
C ALA A 143 26.46 -14.76 -3.39
N GLY A 144 27.75 -14.83 -3.68
CA GLY A 144 28.30 -14.47 -5.00
C GLY A 144 29.82 -14.43 -4.98
N GLY A 145 30.45 -15.04 -5.99
CA GLY A 145 31.90 -15.30 -6.05
C GLY A 145 32.64 -14.56 -7.16
N ASN A 146 32.07 -13.51 -7.76
CA ASN A 146 32.73 -12.71 -8.79
C ASN A 146 32.50 -11.21 -8.56
N ALA A 147 33.41 -10.39 -9.09
CA ALA A 147 33.40 -8.95 -8.86
C ALA A 147 32.15 -8.22 -9.39
N SER A 148 31.38 -8.85 -10.29
CA SER A 148 30.27 -8.24 -11.03
C SER A 148 28.88 -8.80 -10.73
N SER A 149 28.72 -9.76 -9.82
CA SER A 149 27.40 -10.27 -9.46
C SER A 149 27.32 -10.64 -7.98
N VAL A 150 26.18 -10.33 -7.37
CA VAL A 150 25.94 -10.58 -5.95
C VAL A 150 24.50 -11.02 -5.75
N GLY A 151 24.31 -12.14 -5.06
CA GLY A 151 23.06 -12.47 -4.39
C GLY A 151 23.17 -12.03 -2.94
N LEU A 152 22.06 -11.63 -2.33
CA LEU A 152 22.01 -11.30 -0.91
C LEU A 152 20.71 -11.81 -0.31
N ILE A 153 20.82 -12.25 0.95
CA ILE A 153 19.68 -12.59 1.79
C ILE A 153 19.51 -11.42 2.76
N TRP A 154 18.28 -10.99 2.96
CA TRP A 154 17.97 -9.85 3.81
C TRP A 154 16.69 -10.07 4.60
N HIS A 155 16.53 -9.29 5.66
CA HIS A 155 15.28 -9.14 6.37
C HIS A 155 14.95 -7.67 6.61
N ALA A 156 13.66 -7.39 6.74
CA ALA A 156 13.13 -6.09 7.07
C ALA A 156 12.99 -5.95 8.58
N GLU A 157 13.30 -4.76 9.07
CA GLU A 157 13.05 -4.35 10.45
C GLU A 157 12.22 -3.07 10.48
N LEU A 158 11.40 -2.92 11.51
CA LEU A 158 10.68 -1.70 11.83
C LEU A 158 11.10 -1.26 13.24
N ASN A 159 11.79 -0.13 13.34
CA ASN A 159 12.35 0.39 14.61
C ASN A 159 13.27 -0.62 15.33
N GLY A 160 14.08 -1.36 14.56
CA GLY A 160 14.98 -2.39 15.09
C GLY A 160 14.30 -3.70 15.49
N ILE A 161 13.00 -3.85 15.23
CA ILE A 161 12.26 -5.09 15.44
C ILE A 161 12.06 -5.77 14.08
N ARG A 162 12.51 -7.03 13.95
CA ARG A 162 12.33 -7.82 12.72
C ARG A 162 10.85 -7.97 12.37
N VAL A 163 10.51 -7.63 11.11
CA VAL A 163 9.15 -7.75 10.59
C VAL A 163 8.83 -9.23 10.29
N PRO A 164 7.75 -9.80 10.85
CA PRO A 164 7.33 -11.15 10.52
C PRO A 164 7.07 -11.33 9.03
N ASN A 165 7.63 -12.39 8.43
CA ASN A 165 7.62 -12.64 6.99
C ASN A 165 8.21 -11.49 6.14
N GLY A 166 8.99 -10.60 6.75
CA GLY A 166 9.64 -9.48 6.07
C GLY A 166 11.02 -9.84 5.52
N GLN A 167 11.27 -11.09 5.16
CA GLN A 167 12.56 -11.53 4.62
C GLN A 167 12.51 -11.67 3.10
N GLY A 168 13.67 -11.72 2.47
CA GLY A 168 13.74 -11.89 1.03
C GLY A 168 15.15 -12.16 0.55
N MET A 169 15.25 -12.27 -0.76
CA MET A 169 16.53 -12.37 -1.46
C MET A 169 16.56 -11.38 -2.62
N THR A 170 17.73 -10.83 -2.88
CA THR A 170 17.96 -9.94 -4.02
C THR A 170 19.16 -10.42 -4.81
N PHE A 171 19.03 -10.46 -6.14
CA PHE A 171 20.10 -10.78 -7.07
C PHE A 171 20.43 -9.55 -7.91
N MET A 172 21.70 -9.15 -7.92
CA MET A 172 22.17 -7.96 -8.62
C MET A 172 23.37 -8.30 -9.49
N LYS A 173 23.47 -7.63 -10.64
CA LYS A 173 24.64 -7.72 -11.52
C LYS A 173 25.03 -6.33 -12.01
N THR A 174 26.33 -6.06 -12.00
CA THR A 174 26.92 -4.83 -12.51
C THR A 174 27.43 -5.00 -13.94
N ASN A 175 27.42 -3.91 -14.70
CA ASN A 175 28.09 -3.82 -16.01
C ASN A 175 29.59 -3.51 -15.84
N GLU A 176 30.29 -3.31 -16.96
CA GLU A 176 31.74 -2.99 -16.98
C GLU A 176 32.08 -1.66 -16.26
N ARG A 177 31.10 -0.77 -16.07
CA ARG A 177 31.23 0.49 -15.33
C ARG A 177 30.96 0.35 -13.83
N GLY A 178 30.63 -0.86 -13.35
CA GLY A 178 30.26 -1.09 -11.95
C GLY A 178 28.84 -0.65 -11.60
N LEU A 179 28.00 -0.27 -12.56
CA LEU A 179 26.60 0.11 -12.34
C LEU A 179 25.68 -1.10 -12.50
N PHE A 180 24.64 -1.19 -11.68
CA PHE A 180 23.66 -2.27 -11.77
C PHE A 180 22.84 -2.17 -13.05
N ASN A 181 22.94 -3.19 -13.90
CA ASN A 181 22.10 -3.32 -15.09
C ASN A 181 21.05 -4.44 -14.95
N TYR A 182 21.03 -5.13 -13.81
CA TYR A 182 20.09 -6.19 -13.51
C TYR A 182 19.86 -6.28 -12.01
N ILE A 183 18.59 -6.23 -11.60
CA ILE A 183 18.15 -6.40 -10.22
C ILE A 183 16.91 -7.29 -10.20
N ARG A 184 16.91 -8.31 -9.34
CA ARG A 184 15.76 -9.17 -9.04
C ARG A 184 15.54 -9.24 -7.54
N ASP A 185 14.46 -8.62 -7.08
CA ASP A 185 14.00 -8.75 -5.71
C ASP A 185 12.94 -9.84 -5.60
N ALA A 186 13.16 -10.78 -4.69
CA ALA A 186 12.20 -11.82 -4.33
C ALA A 186 11.88 -11.71 -2.84
N PRO A 187 11.01 -10.75 -2.43
CA PRO A 187 10.50 -10.71 -1.08
C PRO A 187 9.67 -11.96 -0.78
N GLU A 188 9.71 -12.43 0.46
CA GLU A 188 8.87 -13.52 0.92
C GLU A 188 7.39 -13.12 0.82
N HIS A 189 6.57 -13.99 0.24
CA HIS A 189 5.13 -13.75 0.15
C HIS A 189 4.49 -13.79 1.55
N THR A 190 3.56 -12.86 1.79
CA THR A 190 2.80 -12.78 3.05
C THR A 190 1.92 -14.00 3.29
N VAL A 191 1.53 -14.71 2.22
CA VAL A 191 0.78 -15.97 2.28
C VAL A 191 1.75 -17.13 2.12
N LYS A 192 2.07 -17.81 3.23
CA LYS A 192 2.79 -19.07 3.22
C LYS A 192 1.80 -20.22 3.07
N ALA A 193 1.93 -21.02 2.01
CA ALA A 193 1.26 -22.30 1.96
C ALA A 193 1.81 -23.17 3.11
N ASN A 194 0.94 -23.68 3.97
CA ASN A 194 1.35 -24.66 4.98
C ASN A 194 1.88 -25.91 4.26
N VAL A 195 2.96 -26.52 4.75
CA VAL A 195 3.53 -27.77 4.23
C VAL A 195 2.47 -28.87 4.20
N GLU A 196 1.51 -28.84 5.13
CA GLU A 196 0.38 -29.76 5.18
C GLU A 196 -0.65 -29.55 4.05
N ALA A 197 -0.62 -28.40 3.37
CA ALA A 197 -1.44 -28.12 2.20
C ALA A 197 -0.77 -28.59 0.88
N LEU A 198 0.48 -29.06 0.92
CA LEU A 198 1.17 -29.58 -0.27
C LEU A 198 0.44 -30.74 -0.97
N PRO A 199 -0.20 -31.71 -0.26
CA PRO A 199 -1.02 -32.73 -0.90
C PRO A 199 -2.22 -32.14 -1.68
N ALA A 200 -2.85 -31.09 -1.16
CA ALA A 200 -3.95 -30.40 -1.81
C ALA A 200 -3.48 -29.61 -3.05
N LEU A 201 -2.30 -28.99 -2.99
CA LEU A 201 -1.64 -28.35 -4.13
C LEU A 201 -1.27 -29.36 -5.22
N ASN A 202 -0.84 -30.58 -4.87
CA ASN A 202 -0.60 -31.65 -5.85
C ASN A 202 -1.89 -32.09 -6.56
N MET A 203 -3.01 -32.17 -5.84
CA MET A 203 -4.31 -32.43 -6.44
C MET A 203 -4.72 -31.29 -7.39
N ALA A 204 -4.57 -30.04 -6.96
CA ALA A 204 -4.85 -28.87 -7.80
C ALA A 204 -3.94 -28.80 -9.04
N ALA A 205 -2.65 -29.12 -8.92
CA ALA A 205 -1.72 -29.17 -10.05
C ALA A 205 -2.11 -30.23 -11.10
N SER A 206 -2.65 -31.37 -10.66
CA SER A 206 -3.16 -32.40 -11.58
C SER A 206 -4.41 -31.94 -12.35
N VAL A 207 -5.24 -31.10 -11.73
CA VAL A 207 -6.41 -30.48 -12.38
C VAL A 207 -5.95 -29.35 -13.31
N LEU A 208 -5.03 -28.50 -12.85
CA LEU A 208 -4.48 -27.38 -13.63
C LEU A 208 -3.72 -27.85 -14.87
N SER A 209 -2.97 -28.94 -14.80
CA SER A 209 -2.28 -29.53 -15.96
C SER A 209 -3.26 -30.07 -17.01
N ARG A 210 -4.43 -30.59 -16.60
CA ARG A 210 -5.50 -31.03 -17.51
C ARG A 210 -6.29 -29.86 -18.10
N VAL A 211 -6.46 -28.78 -17.33
CA VAL A 211 -7.14 -27.56 -17.78
C VAL A 211 -6.24 -26.74 -18.70
N ALA A 212 -4.92 -26.70 -18.44
CA ALA A 212 -3.93 -26.00 -19.27
C ALA A 212 -3.81 -26.58 -20.70
N THR A 213 -4.14 -27.86 -20.90
CA THR A 213 -4.22 -28.46 -22.25
C THR A 213 -5.47 -28.08 -23.03
N ILE A 214 -6.49 -27.52 -22.36
CA ILE A 214 -7.80 -27.21 -22.98
C ILE A 214 -7.95 -25.70 -23.23
N LEU A 215 -7.21 -24.86 -22.51
CA LEU A 215 -7.32 -23.41 -22.61
C LEU A 215 -6.23 -22.79 -23.52
N PRO A 216 -6.57 -21.73 -24.28
CA PRO A 216 -5.61 -21.03 -25.13
C PRO A 216 -4.51 -20.34 -24.29
N PRO A 217 -3.30 -20.13 -24.87
CA PRO A 217 -2.21 -19.44 -24.18
C PRO A 217 -2.65 -18.03 -23.77
N GLY A 218 -2.68 -17.75 -22.46
CA GLY A 218 -3.08 -16.45 -21.88
C GLY A 218 -4.16 -16.55 -20.80
N SER A 219 -4.95 -17.62 -20.76
CA SER A 219 -6.09 -17.75 -19.82
C SER A 219 -5.69 -18.24 -18.41
N LEU A 220 -4.43 -18.57 -18.16
CA LEU A 220 -3.98 -19.23 -16.91
C LEU A 220 -3.58 -18.26 -15.80
N ASN A 221 -3.30 -16.98 -16.11
CA ASN A 221 -2.80 -16.03 -15.12
C ASN A 221 -3.82 -15.67 -14.04
N GLY A 222 -5.12 -15.76 -14.32
CA GLY A 222 -6.19 -15.53 -13.34
C GLY A 222 -6.45 -16.72 -12.41
N ILE A 223 -6.14 -17.95 -12.84
CA ILE A 223 -6.50 -19.17 -12.09
C ILE A 223 -5.48 -19.48 -10.98
N VAL A 224 -4.21 -19.12 -11.17
CA VAL A 224 -3.13 -19.41 -10.21
C VAL A 224 -3.20 -18.52 -8.96
N GLN A 225 -3.73 -17.30 -9.05
CA GLN A 225 -3.91 -16.41 -7.89
C GLN A 225 -5.14 -16.76 -7.03
N GLU A 226 -6.10 -17.51 -7.54
CA GLU A 226 -7.37 -17.82 -6.84
C GLU A 226 -7.49 -19.26 -6.34
N ALA A 227 -6.48 -20.10 -6.55
CA ALA A 227 -6.49 -21.50 -6.14
C ALA A 227 -6.72 -21.76 -4.63
N PRO A 228 -6.40 -20.86 -3.68
CA PRO A 228 -6.77 -21.07 -2.28
C PRO A 228 -8.22 -20.68 -1.92
N TYR A 229 -8.99 -20.06 -2.84
CA TYR A 229 -10.27 -19.42 -2.48
C TYR A 229 -11.49 -19.76 -3.36
N LEU A 230 -11.37 -20.66 -4.34
CA LEU A 230 -12.50 -21.01 -5.22
C LEU A 230 -13.39 -22.13 -4.64
N VAL A 231 -14.20 -21.77 -3.64
CA VAL A 231 -15.58 -22.24 -3.47
C VAL A 231 -16.42 -21.02 -3.05
N ASP A 232 -16.76 -20.13 -3.99
CA ASP A 232 -18.15 -19.68 -4.27
C ASP A 232 -18.20 -18.58 -5.37
N SER A 233 -18.94 -18.86 -6.44
CA SER A 233 -19.74 -17.97 -7.30
C SER A 233 -19.16 -16.78 -8.14
N ASN A 234 -19.05 -17.09 -9.45
CA ASN A 234 -19.62 -16.45 -10.66
C ASN A 234 -19.03 -15.22 -11.40
N MET A 235 -18.74 -15.50 -12.68
CA MET A 235 -18.43 -14.64 -13.85
C MET A 235 -19.62 -13.80 -14.38
N ARG A 236 -19.33 -12.66 -15.04
CA ARG A 236 -19.68 -12.36 -16.47
C ARG A 236 -19.10 -11.02 -17.01
N GLN A 237 -19.02 -10.98 -18.35
CA GLN A 237 -18.24 -10.17 -19.32
C GLN A 237 -18.74 -8.74 -19.62
N THR A 238 -17.90 -7.89 -20.24
CA THR A 238 -18.03 -7.36 -21.64
C THR A 238 -16.82 -6.50 -22.04
N GLY A 239 -16.39 -6.57 -23.32
CA GLY A 239 -15.25 -5.83 -23.88
C GLY A 239 -15.63 -4.74 -24.90
N THR A 240 -14.67 -3.86 -25.22
CA THR A 240 -14.71 -2.85 -26.31
C THR A 240 -13.29 -2.60 -26.88
N PRO A 241 -13.15 -2.18 -28.16
CA PRO A 241 -11.86 -2.14 -28.86
C PRO A 241 -11.06 -0.83 -28.71
N TYR A 242 -9.75 -0.98 -28.88
CA TYR A 242 -8.63 -0.07 -28.62
C TYR A 242 -8.49 1.12 -29.60
N THR A 243 -8.10 2.29 -29.06
CA THR A 243 -7.46 3.39 -29.80
C THR A 243 -6.19 3.81 -29.04
N PRO A 244 -5.02 3.89 -29.69
CA PRO A 244 -3.79 4.30 -29.01
C PRO A 244 -3.83 5.81 -28.73
N VAL A 245 -3.69 6.18 -27.45
CA VAL A 245 -3.43 7.57 -27.03
C VAL A 245 -1.95 7.68 -26.68
N GLN A 246 -1.28 8.68 -27.26
CA GLN A 246 0.12 9.00 -26.97
C GLN A 246 0.25 9.63 -25.58
N GLU A 247 1.09 9.04 -24.71
CA GLU A 247 1.42 9.58 -23.37
C GLU A 247 2.49 10.69 -23.46
N THR A 248 2.41 11.67 -22.56
CA THR A 248 3.30 12.84 -22.53
C THR A 248 4.43 12.73 -21.48
N PRO A 249 5.65 13.24 -21.75
CA PRO A 249 6.83 13.15 -20.87
C PRO A 249 6.78 13.84 -19.48
N GLU A 250 5.64 14.37 -19.03
CA GLU A 250 5.61 15.35 -17.91
C GLU A 250 5.43 14.78 -16.49
N SER A 251 5.22 13.46 -16.32
CA SER A 251 4.87 12.89 -15.01
C SER A 251 6.02 12.77 -13.99
N VAL A 252 7.26 12.57 -14.45
CA VAL A 252 8.43 12.35 -13.59
C VAL A 252 8.92 13.64 -12.88
N PRO A 253 9.04 14.80 -13.56
CA PRO A 253 9.44 16.05 -12.90
C PRO A 253 8.52 16.45 -11.72
N ARG A 254 7.22 16.17 -11.83
CA ARG A 254 6.24 16.48 -10.79
C ARG A 254 6.48 15.67 -9.51
N LEU A 255 6.71 14.36 -9.63
CA LEU A 255 7.00 13.49 -8.48
C LEU A 255 8.31 13.90 -7.77
N ARG A 256 9.34 14.26 -8.54
CA ARG A 256 10.60 14.80 -7.98
C ARG A 256 10.38 16.09 -7.19
N LEU A 257 9.52 16.97 -7.69
CA LEU A 257 9.19 18.23 -7.00
C LEU A 257 8.46 17.97 -5.69
N GLU A 258 7.47 17.07 -5.68
CA GLU A 258 6.72 16.72 -4.46
C GLU A 258 7.62 16.05 -3.40
N LEU A 259 8.54 15.17 -3.79
CA LEU A 259 9.53 14.62 -2.87
C LEU A 259 10.43 15.70 -2.28
N LYS A 260 10.94 16.62 -3.11
CA LYS A 260 11.78 17.74 -2.64
C LYS A 260 11.04 18.62 -1.64
N LYS A 261 9.75 18.90 -1.87
CA LYS A 261 8.91 19.64 -0.91
C LYS A 261 8.79 18.88 0.42
N ALA A 262 8.47 17.59 0.39
CA ALA A 262 8.33 16.78 1.60
C ALA A 262 9.63 16.72 2.41
N LEU A 263 10.79 16.58 1.75
CA LEU A 263 12.10 16.60 2.40
C LEU A 263 12.42 17.98 3.01
N ALA A 264 12.13 19.08 2.30
CA ALA A 264 12.33 20.43 2.81
C ALA A 264 11.43 20.75 4.03
N GLU A 265 10.19 20.31 4.00
CA GLU A 265 9.26 20.43 5.13
C GLU A 265 9.75 19.68 6.37
N ARG A 266 10.31 18.47 6.17
CA ARG A 266 10.96 17.70 7.23
C ARG A 266 12.15 18.46 7.84
N GLU A 267 13.08 18.95 7.03
CA GLU A 267 14.23 19.71 7.54
C GLU A 267 13.81 20.96 8.30
N ALA A 268 12.70 21.60 7.90
CA ALA A 268 12.13 22.73 8.62
C ALA A 268 11.53 22.31 9.97
N LEU A 269 10.82 21.17 10.04
CA LEU A 269 10.28 20.60 11.27
C LEU A 269 11.40 20.20 12.25
N GLU A 270 12.46 19.54 11.78
CA GLU A 270 13.61 19.18 12.61
C GLU A 270 14.33 20.41 13.17
N ARG A 271 14.47 21.47 12.36
CA ARG A 271 15.02 22.76 12.82
C ARG A 271 14.14 23.41 13.89
N ARG A 272 12.81 23.39 13.72
CA ARG A 272 11.85 23.89 14.72
C ARG A 272 11.94 23.10 16.02
N LEU A 273 12.01 21.77 15.95
CA LEU A 273 12.13 20.91 17.12
C LEU A 273 13.42 21.21 17.90
N LYS A 274 14.56 21.32 17.20
CA LYS A 274 15.84 21.70 17.81
C LYS A 274 15.78 23.08 18.48
N GLN A 275 15.09 24.06 17.90
CA GLN A 275 14.89 25.38 18.52
C GLN A 275 14.01 25.32 19.79
N VAL A 276 12.96 24.49 19.80
CA VAL A 276 12.11 24.32 20.99
C VAL A 276 12.92 23.68 22.13
N LEU A 277 13.70 22.64 21.81
CA LEU A 277 14.55 21.95 22.79
C LEU A 277 15.64 22.88 23.35
N SER A 278 16.26 23.73 22.53
CA SER A 278 17.28 24.68 23.01
C SER A 278 16.69 25.79 23.89
N ARG A 279 15.45 26.22 23.63
CA ARG A 279 14.72 27.18 24.49
C ARG A 279 14.34 26.56 25.85
N GLN A 280 14.00 25.27 25.88
CA GLN A 280 13.72 24.57 27.14
C GLN A 280 14.99 24.37 27.98
N ALA A 281 16.13 24.10 27.35
CA ALA A 281 17.41 23.98 28.06
C ALA A 281 17.86 25.31 28.70
N THR A 282 17.55 26.45 28.09
CA THR A 282 17.94 27.78 28.61
C THR A 282 17.00 28.32 29.70
N SER A 283 15.74 27.88 29.77
CA SER A 283 14.81 28.34 30.82
C SER A 283 15.08 27.71 32.19
N VAL A 284 15.68 26.52 32.25
CA VAL A 284 15.99 25.82 33.52
C VAL A 284 17.25 26.39 34.19
N GLY A 285 18.16 27.03 33.43
CA GLY A 285 19.41 27.58 33.97
C GLY A 285 19.27 28.93 34.69
N SER A 286 18.14 29.63 34.56
CA SER A 286 18.00 31.02 35.05
C SER A 286 17.27 31.15 36.40
N ALA A 287 16.85 30.05 37.02
CA ALA A 287 16.08 30.08 38.28
C ALA A 287 16.92 29.87 39.57
N SER A 288 18.25 29.72 39.48
CA SER A 288 19.09 29.41 40.63
C SER A 288 20.12 30.51 40.92
N SER A 289 19.66 31.70 41.34
CA SER A 289 20.49 32.66 42.10
C SER A 289 19.64 33.67 42.86
N ARG A 290 18.92 33.21 43.88
CA ARG A 290 18.48 34.12 44.95
C ARG A 290 18.71 33.46 46.31
N SER A 291 19.86 33.80 46.88
CA SER A 291 20.25 33.51 48.24
C SER A 291 19.35 34.26 49.23
N GLN A 292 18.76 33.51 50.17
CA GLN A 292 18.37 34.03 51.48
C GLN A 292 18.93 33.09 52.57
N PRO A 293 19.59 33.62 53.61
CA PRO A 293 20.07 32.84 54.73
C PRO A 293 19.04 32.85 55.87
N GLY A 294 18.82 31.71 56.51
CA GLY A 294 17.98 31.62 57.70
C GLY A 294 17.72 30.20 58.15
N ALA A 295 18.69 29.61 58.86
CA ALA A 295 18.42 28.46 59.73
C ALA A 295 17.50 28.89 60.90
N PRO A 296 16.75 27.97 61.52
CA PRO A 296 17.35 27.22 62.62
C PRO A 296 16.98 25.73 62.70
N GLN A 297 17.73 25.11 63.60
CA GLN A 297 17.91 23.70 63.93
C GLN A 297 16.72 22.96 64.57
N LEU A 298 16.89 21.62 64.59
CA LEU A 298 16.54 20.67 65.66
C LEU A 298 15.06 20.24 65.82
N ARG A 299 14.76 18.97 65.53
CA ARG A 299 14.75 17.89 66.55
C ARG A 299 14.41 16.52 65.97
N ALA A 300 15.13 15.52 66.45
CA ALA A 300 14.82 14.11 66.33
C ALA A 300 13.66 13.68 67.26
N MET A 301 13.16 12.47 67.00
CA MET A 301 12.18 11.60 67.72
C MET A 301 11.02 11.28 66.77
N GLY A 302 10.53 10.07 66.58
CA GLY A 302 10.68 8.80 67.29
C GLY A 302 9.57 7.87 66.75
N ALA A 303 9.74 6.56 66.91
CA ALA A 303 8.92 5.49 66.36
C ALA A 303 7.41 5.53 66.70
N GLY A 304 6.59 4.86 65.88
CA GLY A 304 5.23 4.47 66.25
C GLY A 304 4.39 3.86 65.12
N ILE A 305 4.32 2.52 65.07
CA ILE A 305 3.30 1.72 64.37
C ILE A 305 2.02 1.69 65.23
N PRO A 306 0.80 1.75 64.65
CA PRO A 306 -0.11 0.57 64.61
C PRO A 306 -0.88 0.50 63.27
N ARG A 307 -0.98 -0.64 62.57
CA ARG A 307 -1.82 -1.84 62.74
C ARG A 307 -3.31 -1.64 63.08
N ASP A 308 -4.10 -2.30 62.24
CA ASP A 308 -5.49 -2.78 62.36
C ASP A 308 -6.66 -1.80 62.25
N ALA A 309 -7.49 -2.01 61.22
CA ALA A 309 -8.91 -2.35 61.42
C ALA A 309 -9.60 -2.67 60.08
N SER A 310 -9.95 -3.95 59.94
CA SER A 310 -11.01 -4.47 59.09
C SER A 310 -12.38 -3.88 59.43
N ALA A 311 -13.19 -3.51 58.43
CA ALA A 311 -14.62 -3.36 58.59
C ALA A 311 -15.37 -3.83 57.34
N SER A 312 -16.01 -4.99 57.51
CA SER A 312 -17.07 -5.56 56.67
C SER A 312 -18.43 -5.04 57.15
N SER A 313 -19.33 -4.72 56.21
CA SER A 313 -20.81 -4.70 56.30
C SER A 313 -21.34 -3.72 55.24
N ARG A 314 -22.49 -3.86 54.57
CA ARG A 314 -23.56 -4.85 54.41
C ARG A 314 -24.39 -4.35 53.20
N PRO A 315 -25.16 -5.19 52.50
CA PRO A 315 -25.99 -4.76 51.37
C PRO A 315 -27.33 -4.18 51.85
N VAL A 316 -27.75 -3.06 51.28
CA VAL A 316 -29.08 -2.48 51.48
C VAL A 316 -30.06 -3.16 50.54
N ARG A 317 -31.01 -3.88 51.12
CA ARG A 317 -32.20 -4.43 50.49
C ARG A 317 -33.36 -3.53 50.92
N ALA A 318 -34.02 -2.86 49.98
CA ALA A 318 -35.26 -2.12 50.24
C ALA A 318 -36.38 -2.67 49.36
N ALA A 319 -37.50 -2.89 50.01
CA ALA A 319 -38.68 -3.59 49.51
C ALA A 319 -39.67 -2.64 48.83
N SER A 320 -40.43 -3.25 47.93
CA SER A 320 -41.82 -2.98 47.51
C SER A 320 -42.66 -1.95 48.29
N ALA A 321 -43.31 -1.05 47.54
CA ALA A 321 -44.73 -0.68 47.70
C ALA A 321 -45.24 0.03 46.42
N GLY A 322 -46.38 -0.41 45.87
CA GLY A 322 -47.18 0.37 44.92
C GLY A 322 -47.83 1.60 45.60
N PRO A 323 -48.67 2.41 44.91
CA PRO A 323 -49.93 1.87 44.39
C PRO A 323 -50.54 2.55 43.12
N SER A 324 -51.53 1.86 42.55
CA SER A 324 -52.77 2.34 41.89
C SER A 324 -52.75 3.48 40.84
N THR A 325 -53.16 3.06 39.65
CA THR A 325 -53.97 3.73 38.60
C THR A 325 -54.86 4.90 39.04
N PRO A 326 -55.08 5.86 38.12
CA PRO A 326 -56.44 6.19 37.71
C PRO A 326 -56.65 6.11 36.19
N SER A 327 -57.80 5.53 35.86
CA SER A 327 -58.46 5.41 34.57
C SER A 327 -58.84 6.78 33.98
N THR A 328 -58.51 6.99 32.70
CA THR A 328 -58.89 8.16 31.90
C THR A 328 -59.86 7.75 30.78
N PRO A 329 -60.86 8.57 30.42
CA PRO A 329 -62.03 8.14 29.65
C PRO A 329 -61.78 7.97 28.16
N GLN A 330 -62.46 6.98 27.57
CA GLN A 330 -62.67 6.85 26.13
C GLN A 330 -63.50 8.04 25.60
N SER A 331 -62.90 8.85 24.74
CA SER A 331 -63.62 9.75 23.83
C SER A 331 -63.54 9.19 22.41
N SER A 332 -64.68 8.70 21.93
CA SER A 332 -64.99 8.40 20.54
C SER A 332 -65.06 9.72 19.75
N GLY A 333 -64.12 9.94 18.84
CA GLY A 333 -64.05 11.15 18.01
C GLY A 333 -63.47 10.85 16.63
N GLN A 334 -64.37 10.65 15.68
CA GLN A 334 -64.28 10.88 14.23
C GLN A 334 -62.90 10.80 13.55
N GLN A 335 -62.75 9.76 12.74
CA GLN A 335 -61.80 9.65 11.63
C GLN A 335 -61.98 10.82 10.66
N GLN A 336 -61.13 11.84 10.77
CA GLN A 336 -60.74 12.67 9.63
C GLN A 336 -59.52 12.03 8.99
N ALA A 337 -59.74 11.40 7.83
CA ALA A 337 -58.69 11.01 6.89
C ALA A 337 -58.08 12.29 6.28
N GLY A 338 -57.31 13.02 7.09
CA GLY A 338 -56.41 14.05 6.61
C GLY A 338 -55.23 13.36 5.95
N ALA A 339 -55.00 13.64 4.67
CA ALA A 339 -53.85 13.19 3.92
C ALA A 339 -52.57 13.47 4.72
N ALA A 340 -51.98 12.42 5.30
CA ALA A 340 -50.63 12.46 5.81
C ALA A 340 -49.72 12.63 4.59
N ALA A 341 -49.55 13.88 4.17
CA ALA A 341 -48.52 14.28 3.23
C ALA A 341 -47.21 13.69 3.76
N SER A 342 -46.66 12.74 3.00
CA SER A 342 -45.54 11.91 3.38
C SER A 342 -44.41 12.81 3.89
N ALA A 343 -44.06 12.69 5.17
CA ALA A 343 -42.91 13.40 5.78
C ALA A 343 -41.57 13.11 5.07
N ASP A 344 -41.59 12.24 4.06
CA ASP A 344 -40.49 11.87 3.18
C ASP A 344 -40.07 12.97 2.17
N GLN A 345 -40.85 14.07 2.01
CA GLN A 345 -40.62 15.04 0.93
C GLN A 345 -39.66 16.20 1.23
N LEU A 346 -39.13 16.35 2.43
CA LEU A 346 -38.24 17.49 2.77
C LEU A 346 -36.77 17.11 2.96
N VAL A 347 -36.41 15.83 2.79
CA VAL A 347 -35.04 15.40 2.99
C VAL A 347 -34.21 15.70 1.74
N PRO A 348 -33.13 16.49 1.85
CA PRO A 348 -32.28 16.79 0.70
C PRO A 348 -31.64 15.53 0.10
N ASP A 349 -31.54 15.47 -1.23
CA ASP A 349 -30.89 14.36 -1.93
C ASP A 349 -29.37 14.44 -1.78
N LEU A 350 -28.80 13.48 -1.04
CA LEU A 350 -27.36 13.35 -0.83
C LEU A 350 -26.65 12.61 -1.97
N THR A 351 -27.38 12.11 -2.96
CA THR A 351 -26.81 11.30 -4.05
C THR A 351 -25.78 12.09 -4.86
N GLY A 352 -24.65 11.47 -5.14
CA GLY A 352 -23.58 12.04 -5.97
C GLY A 352 -22.18 11.69 -5.52
N VAL A 353 -21.21 12.25 -6.23
CA VAL A 353 -19.78 12.17 -5.92
C VAL A 353 -19.37 13.38 -5.09
N TRP A 354 -18.75 13.12 -3.96
CA TRP A 354 -18.35 14.10 -2.96
C TRP A 354 -16.85 14.00 -2.73
N ILE A 355 -16.10 15.05 -3.08
CA ILE A 355 -14.64 15.08 -2.94
C ILE A 355 -14.26 15.81 -1.66
N LYS A 356 -13.42 15.18 -0.85
CA LYS A 356 -12.99 15.69 0.45
C LYS A 356 -12.17 16.96 0.27
N ASP A 357 -12.62 18.02 0.92
CA ASP A 357 -11.83 19.22 1.13
C ASP A 357 -10.90 18.97 2.30
N THR A 358 -9.64 18.70 2.00
CA THR A 358 -8.62 18.35 2.99
C THR A 358 -8.28 19.54 3.88
N GLU A 359 -8.37 20.76 3.36
CA GLU A 359 -8.03 21.99 4.09
C GLU A 359 -9.16 22.41 5.02
N ALA A 360 -10.42 22.24 4.59
CA ALA A 360 -11.59 22.55 5.42
C ALA A 360 -11.96 21.44 6.41
N SER A 361 -11.45 20.22 6.23
CA SER A 361 -11.71 19.10 7.14
C SER A 361 -10.81 19.15 8.39
N ASP A 362 -11.36 18.71 9.53
CA ASP A 362 -10.59 18.58 10.77
C ASP A 362 -9.81 17.25 10.81
N LEU A 363 -8.66 17.24 10.14
CA LEU A 363 -7.80 16.06 10.07
C LEU A 363 -7.19 15.69 11.43
N ALA A 364 -6.96 16.67 12.31
CA ALA A 364 -6.33 16.43 13.60
C ALA A 364 -7.27 15.67 14.55
N SER A 365 -8.54 16.06 14.61
CA SER A 365 -9.55 15.31 15.37
C SER A 365 -9.82 13.95 14.75
N TYR A 366 -9.83 13.87 13.42
CA TYR A 366 -9.96 12.59 12.73
C TYR A 366 -8.81 11.63 13.05
N GLU A 367 -7.55 12.09 13.06
CA GLU A 367 -6.40 11.29 13.46
C GLU A 367 -6.52 10.78 14.90
N ARG A 368 -6.90 11.63 15.87
CA ARG A 368 -7.14 11.22 17.26
C ARG A 368 -8.24 10.16 17.37
N ALA A 369 -9.30 10.25 16.56
CA ALA A 369 -10.35 9.25 16.54
C ALA A 369 -9.85 7.89 16.00
N LEU A 370 -8.99 7.90 14.97
CA LEU A 370 -8.35 6.68 14.45
C LEU A 370 -7.37 6.07 15.47
N ASP A 371 -6.67 6.89 16.25
CA ASP A 371 -5.84 6.46 17.38
C ASP A 371 -6.69 5.75 18.44
N MET A 372 -7.85 6.31 18.76
CA MET A 372 -8.79 5.72 19.71
C MET A 372 -9.32 4.36 19.24
N MET A 373 -9.57 4.19 17.94
CA MET A 373 -9.92 2.89 17.34
C MET A 373 -8.75 1.88 17.35
N GLY A 374 -7.54 2.30 17.74
CA GLY A 374 -6.35 1.47 17.78
C GLY A 374 -5.84 1.09 16.39
N LEU A 375 -6.14 1.88 15.36
CA LEU A 375 -5.64 1.62 14.01
C LEU A 375 -4.12 1.81 13.97
N ASN A 376 -3.43 1.03 13.15
CA ASN A 376 -1.98 1.17 12.99
C ASN A 376 -1.63 2.32 12.00
N GLY A 377 -0.35 2.71 11.93
CA GLY A 377 0.09 3.85 11.11
C GLY A 377 -0.25 3.71 9.61
N LEU A 378 -0.24 2.48 9.07
CA LEU A 378 -0.62 2.24 7.69
C LEU A 378 -2.14 2.44 7.48
N GLN A 379 -2.97 1.86 8.34
CA GLN A 379 -4.42 2.04 8.31
C GLN A 379 -4.82 3.51 8.48
N LYS A 380 -4.15 4.24 9.38
CA LYS A 380 -4.35 5.68 9.54
C LYS A 380 -3.99 6.46 8.29
N THR A 381 -2.83 6.15 7.70
CA THR A 381 -2.39 6.79 6.45
C THR A 381 -3.41 6.55 5.33
N THR A 382 -3.93 5.33 5.22
CA THR A 382 -5.00 5.01 4.28
C THR A 382 -6.27 5.83 4.54
N ALA A 383 -6.76 5.86 5.77
CA ALA A 383 -7.98 6.59 6.13
C ALA A 383 -7.83 8.12 5.99
N LEU A 384 -6.68 8.69 6.37
CA LEU A 384 -6.41 10.12 6.34
C LEU A 384 -6.07 10.64 4.95
N ARG A 385 -5.19 9.93 4.23
CA ARG A 385 -4.55 10.44 3.00
C ARG A 385 -5.01 9.76 1.72
N LEU A 386 -5.42 8.50 1.78
CA LEU A 386 -5.80 7.76 0.57
C LEU A 386 -7.27 7.90 0.23
N ILE A 387 -8.15 8.20 1.19
CA ILE A 387 -9.57 8.49 0.92
C ILE A 387 -9.71 9.93 0.42
N GLU A 388 -9.98 10.09 -0.87
CA GLU A 388 -10.16 11.40 -1.52
C GLU A 388 -11.60 11.89 -1.48
N GLY A 389 -12.56 10.99 -1.24
CA GLY A 389 -13.97 11.32 -1.35
C GLY A 389 -14.87 10.14 -1.05
N LEU A 390 -16.15 10.33 -1.33
CA LEU A 390 -17.18 9.30 -1.24
C LEU A 390 -18.20 9.47 -2.37
N GLU A 391 -18.79 8.38 -2.81
CA GLU A 391 -19.94 8.35 -3.69
C GLU A 391 -21.14 7.81 -2.90
N ILE A 392 -22.21 8.60 -2.82
CA ILE A 392 -23.45 8.21 -2.16
C ILE A 392 -24.47 7.84 -3.22
N LYS A 393 -25.06 6.65 -3.08
CA LYS A 393 -26.17 6.16 -3.91
C LYS A 393 -27.37 5.83 -3.02
N LYS A 394 -28.57 6.23 -3.46
CA LYS A 394 -29.84 5.87 -2.84
C LYS A 394 -30.66 5.01 -3.79
N GLN A 395 -31.12 3.84 -3.32
CA GLN A 395 -32.03 2.97 -4.04
C GLN A 395 -33.14 2.48 -3.09
N GLY A 396 -34.27 3.17 -3.10
CA GLY A 396 -35.35 2.92 -2.13
C GLY A 396 -34.88 3.18 -0.70
N SER A 397 -34.94 2.16 0.16
CA SER A 397 -34.45 2.21 1.55
C SER A 397 -32.96 1.91 1.71
N LYS A 398 -32.28 1.49 0.63
CA LYS A 398 -30.86 1.16 0.64
C LYS A 398 -30.03 2.41 0.33
N ILE A 399 -29.05 2.68 1.19
CA ILE A 399 -28.03 3.70 1.01
C ILE A 399 -26.68 3.01 0.85
N THR A 400 -25.95 3.34 -0.19
CA THR A 400 -24.58 2.86 -0.41
C THR A 400 -23.64 4.04 -0.31
N VAL A 401 -22.64 3.93 0.57
CA VAL A 401 -21.52 4.88 0.68
C VAL A 401 -20.27 4.17 0.21
N GLN A 402 -19.75 4.60 -0.95
CA GLN A 402 -18.53 4.05 -1.53
C GLN A 402 -17.38 5.03 -1.33
N PHE A 403 -16.33 4.62 -0.64
CA PHE A 403 -15.14 5.45 -0.44
C PHE A 403 -14.30 5.48 -1.72
N LEU A 404 -13.97 6.68 -2.17
CA LEU A 404 -13.14 6.94 -3.34
C LEU A 404 -11.71 7.07 -2.87
N THR A 405 -10.82 6.18 -3.32
CA THR A 405 -9.44 6.13 -2.83
C THR A 405 -8.41 6.25 -3.96
N VAL A 406 -7.24 6.79 -3.63
CA VAL A 406 -6.10 6.91 -4.56
C VAL A 406 -5.64 5.55 -5.08
N VAL A 407 -5.87 4.47 -4.33
CA VAL A 407 -5.40 3.12 -4.65
C VAL A 407 -6.50 2.37 -5.40
N PRO A 408 -6.35 2.08 -6.72
CA PRO A 408 -7.45 1.60 -7.56
C PRO A 408 -8.10 0.29 -7.11
N PHE A 409 -7.30 -0.57 -6.45
CA PHE A 409 -7.73 -1.87 -5.93
C PHE A 409 -8.25 -1.81 -4.49
N PHE A 410 -8.18 -0.65 -3.83
CA PHE A 410 -8.70 -0.47 -2.47
C PHE A 410 -10.05 0.24 -2.53
N LYS A 411 -11.12 -0.56 -2.60
CA LYS A 411 -12.50 -0.07 -2.61
C LYS A 411 -13.20 -0.52 -1.33
N VAL A 412 -13.66 0.45 -0.54
CA VAL A 412 -14.52 0.20 0.61
C VAL A 412 -15.92 0.66 0.26
N THR A 413 -16.87 -0.25 0.34
CA THR A 413 -18.29 0.04 0.10
C THR A 413 -19.07 -0.36 1.34
N GLU A 414 -19.82 0.57 1.89
CA GLU A 414 -20.70 0.34 3.03
C GLU A 414 -22.17 0.47 2.59
N GLU A 415 -22.99 -0.44 3.10
CA GLU A 415 -24.41 -0.51 2.74
C GLU A 415 -25.30 -0.42 3.97
N PHE A 416 -26.19 0.58 3.96
CA PHE A 416 -27.09 0.88 5.06
C PHE A 416 -28.54 0.75 4.62
N ASN A 417 -29.41 0.41 5.56
CA ASN A 417 -30.85 0.35 5.35
C ASN A 417 -31.54 1.38 6.26
N THR A 418 -32.50 2.13 5.71
CA THR A 418 -33.27 3.11 6.48
C THR A 418 -34.43 2.51 7.27
N ILE A 419 -34.83 1.28 6.94
CA ILE A 419 -35.95 0.57 7.58
C ILE A 419 -35.46 -0.36 8.70
N GLY A 420 -34.23 -0.86 8.62
CA GLY A 420 -33.70 -1.87 9.54
C GLY A 420 -32.20 -1.74 9.80
N GLU A 421 -31.68 -2.67 10.60
CA GLU A 421 -30.25 -2.79 10.89
C GLU A 421 -29.55 -3.60 9.78
N THR A 422 -28.36 -3.19 9.37
CA THR A 422 -27.49 -3.92 8.46
C THR A 422 -26.27 -4.46 9.21
N SER A 423 -25.78 -5.64 8.81
CA SER A 423 -24.53 -6.23 9.32
C SER A 423 -23.50 -6.26 8.22
N MET A 424 -22.26 -5.88 8.53
CA MET A 424 -21.14 -5.86 7.58
C MET A 424 -19.80 -6.04 8.30
N ALA A 425 -18.72 -6.21 7.54
CA ALA A 425 -17.37 -6.24 8.10
C ALA A 425 -17.05 -4.95 8.88
N ARG A 426 -16.25 -5.06 9.94
CA ARG A 426 -15.88 -3.92 10.78
C ARG A 426 -15.09 -2.87 9.99
N ARG A 427 -15.39 -1.58 10.22
CA ARG A 427 -14.69 -0.44 9.61
C ARG A 427 -13.21 -0.37 9.99
N ASP A 428 -12.81 -0.97 11.11
CA ASP A 428 -11.41 -1.07 11.55
C ASP A 428 -10.61 -2.23 10.90
N LEU A 429 -11.24 -2.95 9.96
CA LEU A 429 -10.68 -4.09 9.22
C LEU A 429 -10.23 -5.27 10.11
N ARG A 430 -10.65 -5.31 11.38
CA ARG A 430 -10.43 -6.46 12.24
C ARG A 430 -11.50 -7.53 11.97
N SER A 431 -11.20 -8.76 12.38
CA SER A 431 -12.17 -9.85 12.33
C SER A 431 -13.44 -9.51 13.12
N GLY A 432 -14.59 -9.91 12.59
CA GLY A 432 -15.89 -9.70 13.21
C GLY A 432 -16.83 -8.89 12.33
N GLN A 433 -17.97 -8.52 12.88
CA GLN A 433 -19.01 -7.76 12.19
C GLN A 433 -19.31 -6.49 12.97
N GLN A 434 -19.70 -5.44 12.24
CA GLN A 434 -20.38 -4.27 12.78
C GLN A 434 -21.84 -4.31 12.39
N THR A 435 -22.67 -3.69 13.22
CA THR A 435 -24.08 -3.43 12.92
C THR A 435 -24.28 -1.95 12.68
N ALA A 436 -25.11 -1.58 11.70
CA ALA A 436 -25.38 -0.21 11.35
C ALA A 436 -26.87 0.05 11.09
N ARG A 437 -27.34 1.26 11.40
CA ARG A 437 -28.70 1.72 11.10
C ARG A 437 -28.65 3.13 10.54
N ALA A 438 -29.29 3.33 9.39
CA ALA A 438 -29.48 4.65 8.80
C ALA A 438 -30.88 5.19 9.11
N ALA A 439 -31.00 6.50 9.26
CA ALA A 439 -32.27 7.19 9.37
C ALA A 439 -32.14 8.61 8.79
N TYR A 440 -33.13 9.01 7.99
CA TYR A 440 -33.25 10.40 7.60
C TYR A 440 -33.90 11.20 8.72
N THR A 441 -33.34 12.37 8.99
CA THR A 441 -33.79 13.32 10.00
C THR A 441 -33.91 14.71 9.35
N PRO A 442 -34.55 15.68 10.00
CA PRO A 442 -34.57 17.06 9.49
C PRO A 442 -33.18 17.67 9.28
N GLU A 443 -32.16 17.18 10.02
CA GLU A 443 -30.78 17.65 9.92
C GLU A 443 -30.01 17.04 8.75
N GLY A 444 -30.43 15.85 8.28
CA GLY A 444 -29.71 15.08 7.26
C GLY A 444 -29.83 13.58 7.46
N LEU A 445 -28.92 12.81 6.85
CA LEU A 445 -28.84 11.36 7.01
C LEU A 445 -27.96 11.02 8.22
N LYS A 446 -28.55 10.37 9.22
CA LYS A 446 -27.84 9.87 10.39
C LYS A 446 -27.55 8.39 10.24
N ILE A 447 -26.32 7.97 10.49
CA ILE A 447 -25.89 6.57 10.48
C ILE A 447 -25.27 6.24 11.84
N ASN A 448 -25.87 5.31 12.56
CA ASN A 448 -25.31 4.76 13.78
C ASN A 448 -24.66 3.41 13.47
N ILE A 449 -23.38 3.27 13.79
CA ILE A 449 -22.59 2.06 13.59
C ILE A 449 -22.04 1.63 14.94
N ARG A 450 -22.02 0.33 15.21
CA ARG A 450 -21.43 -0.22 16.43
C ARG A 450 -20.80 -1.58 16.19
N TRP A 451 -19.76 -1.91 16.94
CA TRP A 451 -19.20 -3.25 17.00
C TRP A 451 -18.67 -3.58 18.40
N GLY A 452 -18.57 -4.89 18.66
CA GLY A 452 -18.15 -5.42 19.96
C GLY A 452 -16.64 -5.51 20.14
N ALA A 453 -16.22 -6.23 21.18
CA ALA A 453 -14.82 -6.46 21.52
C ALA A 453 -14.05 -7.26 20.43
N PRO A 454 -12.70 -7.13 20.37
CA PRO A 454 -11.89 -6.11 21.04
C PRO A 454 -12.13 -4.72 20.43
N TYR A 455 -11.87 -3.65 21.19
CA TYR A 455 -12.12 -2.26 20.77
C TYR A 455 -13.59 -1.99 20.41
N ALA A 456 -14.49 -2.30 21.35
CA ALA A 456 -15.90 -1.95 21.18
C ALA A 456 -16.03 -0.45 20.87
N CYS A 457 -16.72 -0.14 19.79
CA CYS A 457 -16.80 1.20 19.24
C CYS A 457 -18.24 1.51 18.85
N THR A 458 -18.62 2.78 18.98
CA THR A 458 -19.82 3.33 18.37
C THR A 458 -19.43 4.54 17.53
N VAL A 459 -19.99 4.65 16.34
CA VAL A 459 -19.80 5.79 15.43
C VAL A 459 -21.18 6.34 15.08
N ASN A 460 -21.41 7.62 15.35
CA ASN A 460 -22.60 8.34 14.92
C ASN A 460 -22.19 9.32 13.82
N ASP A 461 -22.43 8.96 12.57
CA ASP A 461 -22.18 9.83 11.42
C ASP A 461 -23.45 10.63 11.09
N LEU A 462 -23.31 11.95 10.91
CA LEU A 462 -24.36 12.85 10.41
C LEU A 462 -23.89 13.48 9.10
N TYR A 463 -24.58 13.13 8.02
CA TYR A 463 -24.38 13.66 6.67
C TYR A 463 -25.37 14.79 6.41
N GLN A 464 -24.89 16.02 6.37
CA GLN A 464 -25.70 17.23 6.29
C GLN A 464 -25.28 18.08 5.08
N LEU A 465 -26.24 18.47 4.24
CA LEU A 465 -25.98 19.48 3.21
C LEU A 465 -25.97 20.86 3.86
N GLN A 466 -24.82 21.51 3.82
CA GLN A 466 -24.72 22.94 4.14
C GLN A 466 -25.15 23.79 2.95
N SER A 467 -24.87 23.32 1.73
CA SER A 467 -25.28 23.93 0.47
C SER A 467 -25.54 22.82 -0.57
N PRO A 468 -26.11 23.12 -1.75
CA PRO A 468 -26.28 22.13 -2.82
C PRO A 468 -24.97 21.43 -3.24
N ASN A 469 -23.83 22.08 -3.01
CA ASN A 469 -22.51 21.61 -3.41
C ASN A 469 -21.58 21.31 -2.24
N THR A 470 -22.03 21.42 -0.99
CA THR A 470 -21.19 21.22 0.20
C THR A 470 -21.88 20.28 1.18
N LEU A 471 -21.23 19.15 1.43
CA LEU A 471 -21.65 18.12 2.38
C LEU A 471 -20.72 18.15 3.58
N LEU A 472 -21.30 18.26 4.77
CA LEU A 472 -20.64 18.12 6.05
C LEU A 472 -20.92 16.72 6.57
N VAL A 473 -19.87 16.01 6.98
CA VAL A 473 -19.96 14.73 7.68
C VAL A 473 -19.39 14.93 9.07
N THR A 474 -20.26 14.95 10.07
CA THR A 474 -19.85 15.01 11.47
C THR A 474 -19.92 13.61 12.06
N SER A 475 -18.81 13.12 12.59
CA SER A 475 -18.71 11.79 13.19
C SER A 475 -18.41 11.91 14.67
N GLU A 476 -19.29 11.39 15.52
CA GLU A 476 -19.00 11.20 16.94
C GLU A 476 -18.59 9.74 17.17
N ILE A 477 -17.33 9.55 17.58
CA ILE A 477 -16.70 8.23 17.70
C ILE A 477 -16.42 7.96 19.17
N THR A 478 -16.96 6.87 19.69
CA THR A 478 -16.75 6.44 21.08
C THR A 478 -16.04 5.09 21.15
N VAL A 479 -14.89 5.02 21.82
CA VAL A 479 -14.14 3.78 22.07
C VAL A 479 -13.69 3.73 23.52
N GLY A 480 -14.05 2.66 24.24
CA GLY A 480 -13.60 2.46 25.62
C GLY A 480 -13.98 3.60 26.58
N GLY A 481 -15.14 4.23 26.38
CA GLY A 481 -15.62 5.35 27.20
C GLY A 481 -15.01 6.73 26.86
N ARG A 482 -14.08 6.79 25.91
CA ARG A 482 -13.59 8.05 25.34
C ARG A 482 -14.41 8.39 24.10
N ALA A 483 -14.69 9.66 23.88
CA ALA A 483 -15.40 10.16 22.71
C ALA A 483 -14.55 11.22 21.98
N GLU A 484 -14.62 11.24 20.65
CA GLU A 484 -14.01 12.25 19.78
C GLU A 484 -15.00 12.62 18.68
N THR A 485 -15.14 13.91 18.40
CA THR A 485 -15.98 14.43 17.31
C THR A 485 -15.10 14.94 16.19
N THR A 486 -15.41 14.55 14.95
CA THR A 486 -14.62 14.91 13.77
C THR A 486 -15.53 15.54 12.73
N LEU A 487 -15.04 16.56 12.04
CA LEU A 487 -15.74 17.19 10.92
C LEU A 487 -14.98 16.94 9.62
N GLN A 488 -15.68 16.38 8.64
CA GLN A 488 -15.16 16.23 7.28
C GLN A 488 -16.03 17.03 6.32
N VAL A 489 -15.38 17.82 5.47
CA VAL A 489 -16.04 18.68 4.49
C VAL A 489 -15.83 18.10 3.11
N TYR A 490 -16.90 18.02 2.32
CA TYR A 490 -16.85 17.51 0.96
C TYR A 490 -17.55 18.46 -0.01
N HIS A 491 -17.04 18.51 -1.24
CA HIS A 491 -17.63 19.28 -2.34
C HIS A 491 -18.18 18.35 -3.41
N LYS A 492 -19.38 18.66 -3.90
CA LYS A 492 -20.03 17.88 -4.95
C LYS A 492 -19.27 18.02 -6.27
N ARG A 493 -19.14 16.92 -7.02
CA ARG A 493 -18.57 16.87 -8.37
C ARG A 493 -19.44 16.00 -9.27
N ASP A 494 -19.40 16.28 -10.57
CA ASP A 494 -20.12 15.46 -11.56
C ASP A 494 -19.50 14.08 -11.72
N ARG A 495 -18.17 14.00 -11.61
CA ARG A 495 -17.38 12.76 -11.70
C ARG A 495 -16.18 12.82 -10.78
N TRP A 496 -15.77 11.66 -10.27
CA TRP A 496 -14.48 11.51 -9.61
C TRP A 496 -13.39 11.33 -10.66
N GLN A 497 -12.31 12.10 -10.51
CA GLN A 497 -11.06 11.88 -11.22
C GLN A 497 -10.00 11.65 -10.14
N PRO A 498 -9.39 10.45 -10.06
CA PRO A 498 -8.33 10.18 -9.10
C PRO A 498 -7.20 11.21 -9.28
N ARG A 499 -6.69 11.81 -8.20
CA ARG A 499 -5.54 12.75 -8.35
C ARG A 499 -4.31 12.06 -8.92
N PHE A 500 -4.21 10.75 -8.69
CA PHE A 500 -3.19 9.89 -9.26
C PHE A 500 -3.85 8.90 -10.20
N THR A 501 -3.73 9.15 -11.49
CA THR A 501 -3.84 8.09 -12.48
C THR A 501 -2.51 7.35 -12.46
N PHE A 502 -2.50 6.13 -11.93
CA PHE A 502 -1.45 5.18 -12.30
C PHE A 502 -1.54 5.08 -13.82
N GLY A 503 -0.49 5.51 -14.54
CA GLY A 503 -0.48 5.56 -15.99
C GLY A 503 -1.10 4.28 -16.54
N THR A 504 -2.27 4.41 -17.14
CA THR A 504 -3.06 3.26 -17.61
C THR A 504 -2.35 2.52 -18.75
N GLY A 505 -1.21 3.04 -19.24
CA GLY A 505 -0.34 2.37 -20.21
C GLY A 505 0.20 0.99 -19.79
N LEU A 506 0.11 0.60 -18.50
CA LEU A 506 0.54 -0.73 -18.03
C LEU A 506 -0.60 -1.74 -17.79
N PHE A 507 -1.86 -1.29 -17.77
CA PHE A 507 -3.03 -2.16 -17.51
C PHE A 507 -4.13 -2.06 -18.58
N GLY A 508 -3.81 -1.54 -19.76
CA GLY A 508 -4.71 -1.53 -20.91
C GLY A 508 -4.69 -2.85 -21.69
N GLY A 509 -5.67 -3.71 -21.37
CA GLY A 509 -6.44 -4.60 -22.26
C GLY A 509 -5.74 -5.41 -23.34
#